data_AF-A0AA38HJS8-F1
#
_entry.id   AF-A0AA38HJS8-F1
#
_cell.length_a   1.000
_cell.length_b   1.000
_cell.length_c   1.000
_cell.angle_alpha   90.00
_cell.angle_beta   90.00
_cell.angle_gamma   90.00
#
_symmetry.space_group_name_H-M   'P 1'
#
loop_
_entity.id
_entity.type
_entity.pdbx_description
1 polymer ?
#
loop_
_entity_poly.entity_id
_entity_poly.type
_entity_poly.pdbx_seq_one_letter_code
_entity_poly.pdbx_strand_id
1 'polypeptide(L)'
;MDDVKSFRQLDSLTPGHPEVTHTKGIDATTGPLGQGITMAVGMAVAESHLGAKFNKDGFKIIDHYTYVICGDGDLQEGVAQEAISFAGRYKLNKLIVLHDSNDIQLDAPVAVAQSENMQKRFEAAN
;
A
#
# COMPACT_ATOMS: atom_id res chain seq x y z
N MET A 1 3.70 -13.84 -21.86
CA MET A 1 2.91 -12.93 -22.73
C MET A 1 1.47 -13.43 -22.86
N ASP A 2 1.26 -14.75 -22.92
CA ASP A 2 -0.09 -15.31 -23.03
C ASP A 2 -0.95 -15.04 -21.79
N ASP A 3 -0.38 -15.05 -20.58
CA ASP A 3 -1.11 -14.69 -19.36
C ASP A 3 -1.73 -13.28 -19.44
N VAL A 4 -0.98 -12.29 -19.94
CA VAL A 4 -1.46 -10.90 -20.08
C VAL A 4 -2.58 -10.83 -21.12
N LYS A 5 -2.49 -11.60 -22.21
CA LYS A 5 -3.54 -11.66 -23.24
C LYS A 5 -4.83 -12.29 -22.71
N SER A 6 -4.72 -13.15 -21.70
CA SER A 6 -5.83 -13.83 -21.03
C SER A 6 -6.40 -13.03 -19.84
N PHE A 7 -6.10 -11.74 -19.71
CA PHE A 7 -6.59 -10.90 -18.62
C PHE A 7 -8.12 -11.00 -18.44
N ARG A 8 -8.54 -11.18 -17.17
CA ARG A 8 -9.94 -11.30 -16.75
C ARG A 8 -10.72 -12.46 -17.39
N GLN A 9 -10.04 -13.39 -18.05
CA GLN A 9 -10.69 -14.61 -18.53
C GLN A 9 -10.81 -15.62 -17.39
N LEU A 10 -11.84 -16.47 -17.46
CA LEU A 10 -12.04 -17.56 -16.50
C LEU A 10 -10.77 -18.42 -16.41
N ASP A 11 -10.39 -18.80 -15.19
CA ASP A 11 -9.21 -19.61 -14.86
C ASP A 11 -7.84 -19.03 -15.29
N SER A 12 -7.79 -17.77 -15.75
CA SER A 12 -6.53 -17.09 -16.05
C SER A 12 -5.75 -16.74 -14.78
N LEU A 13 -4.41 -16.70 -14.88
CA LEU A 13 -3.52 -16.21 -13.82
C LEU A 13 -3.43 -14.67 -13.75
N THR A 14 -4.33 -13.96 -14.45
CA THR A 14 -4.36 -12.49 -14.53
C THR A 14 -5.79 -12.00 -14.25
N PRO A 15 -6.27 -12.18 -13.01
CA PRO A 15 -7.61 -11.78 -12.60
C PRO A 15 -7.80 -10.27 -12.67
N GLY A 16 -9.06 -9.82 -12.54
CA GLY A 16 -9.39 -8.40 -12.67
C GLY A 16 -8.82 -7.50 -11.59
N HIS A 17 -8.58 -8.06 -10.41
CA HIS A 17 -7.85 -7.45 -9.30
C HIS A 17 -6.80 -8.45 -8.80
N PRO A 18 -5.64 -8.01 -8.28
CA PRO A 18 -4.57 -8.91 -7.86
C PRO A 18 -5.01 -9.88 -6.75
N GLU A 19 -4.56 -11.13 -6.84
CA GLU A 19 -4.87 -12.19 -5.87
C GLU A 19 -3.57 -12.91 -5.43
N VAL A 20 -3.22 -12.80 -4.14
CA VAL A 20 -1.92 -13.22 -3.57
C VAL A 20 -1.62 -14.71 -3.71
N THR A 21 -2.64 -15.56 -3.64
CA THR A 21 -2.48 -17.02 -3.75
C THR A 21 -2.59 -17.54 -5.17
N HIS A 22 -2.98 -16.68 -6.12
CA HIS A 22 -3.31 -17.08 -7.49
C HIS A 22 -2.25 -16.65 -8.49
N THR A 23 -1.77 -15.41 -8.40
CA THR A 23 -0.79 -14.84 -9.34
C THR A 23 0.60 -14.75 -8.72
N LYS A 24 1.60 -15.38 -9.34
CA LYS A 24 2.99 -15.32 -8.85
C LYS A 24 3.52 -13.88 -8.85
N GLY A 25 4.11 -13.46 -7.74
CA GLY A 25 4.71 -12.13 -7.57
C GLY A 25 3.73 -11.06 -7.09
N ILE A 26 2.49 -11.42 -6.74
CA ILE A 26 1.56 -10.55 -6.04
C ILE A 26 1.75 -10.75 -4.53
N ASP A 27 2.08 -9.68 -3.82
CA ASP A 27 2.35 -9.73 -2.37
C ASP A 27 1.08 -9.65 -1.51
N ALA A 28 -0.03 -9.15 -2.07
CA ALA A 28 -1.30 -9.00 -1.37
C ALA A 28 -2.49 -9.02 -2.33
N THR A 29 -3.63 -9.55 -1.87
CA THR A 29 -4.90 -9.42 -2.59
C THR A 29 -5.44 -8.02 -2.35
N THR A 30 -5.52 -7.21 -3.41
CA THR A 30 -5.99 -5.82 -3.36
C THR A 30 -7.11 -5.61 -4.36
N GLY A 31 -7.91 -4.56 -4.18
CA GLY A 31 -9.12 -4.31 -4.97
C GLY A 31 -10.13 -3.55 -4.12
N PRO A 32 -10.40 -4.00 -2.87
CA PRO A 32 -10.98 -3.14 -1.85
C PRO A 32 -10.00 -2.00 -1.52
N LEU A 33 -10.41 -0.76 -1.77
CA LEU A 33 -9.59 0.43 -1.55
C LEU A 33 -9.18 0.57 -0.08
N GLY A 34 -8.01 1.18 0.16
CA GLY A 34 -7.46 1.44 1.50
C GLY A 34 -6.81 0.23 2.19
N GLN A 35 -7.17 -1.00 1.80
CA GLN A 35 -6.60 -2.21 2.39
C GLN A 35 -5.13 -2.43 1.98
N GLY A 36 -4.76 -2.06 0.75
CA GLY A 36 -3.39 -2.22 0.25
C GLY A 36 -2.35 -1.47 1.09
N ILE A 37 -2.58 -0.17 1.34
CA ILE A 37 -1.72 0.64 2.20
C ILE A 37 -1.72 0.15 3.65
N THR A 38 -2.86 -0.32 4.15
CA THR A 38 -2.97 -0.87 5.51
C THR A 38 -2.14 -2.14 5.68
N MET A 39 -2.19 -3.06 4.71
CA MET A 39 -1.34 -4.25 4.71
C MET A 39 0.14 -3.90 4.55
N ALA A 40 0.48 -2.92 3.72
CA ALA A 40 1.86 -2.44 3.57
C ALA A 40 2.42 -1.89 4.89
N VAL A 41 1.62 -1.16 5.67
CA VAL A 41 1.99 -0.76 7.04
C VAL A 41 2.29 -1.99 7.90
N GLY A 42 1.46 -3.03 7.85
CA GLY A 42 1.70 -4.30 8.54
C GLY A 42 3.01 -4.99 8.12
N MET A 43 3.34 -4.99 6.83
CA MET A 43 4.61 -5.52 6.31
C MET A 43 5.82 -4.71 6.83
N ALA A 44 5.73 -3.39 6.87
CA ALA A 44 6.78 -2.53 7.42
C ALA A 44 6.95 -2.71 8.94
N VAL A 45 5.85 -2.96 9.68
CA VAL A 45 5.91 -3.35 11.10
C VAL A 45 6.67 -4.66 11.27
N ALA A 46 6.38 -5.66 10.42
CA ALA A 46 7.07 -6.95 10.47
C ALA A 46 8.57 -6.82 10.17
N GLU A 47 8.95 -6.04 9.14
CA GLU A 47 10.35 -5.75 8.82
C GLU A 47 11.08 -5.13 10.01
N SER A 48 10.51 -4.06 10.59
CA SER A 48 11.10 -3.35 11.72
C SER A 48 11.23 -4.27 12.95
N HIS A 49 10.19 -5.04 13.26
CA HIS A 49 10.19 -5.97 14.39
C HIS A 49 11.24 -7.08 14.23
N LEU A 50 11.26 -7.74 13.07
CA LEU A 50 12.18 -8.84 12.81
C LEU A 50 13.62 -8.35 12.70
N GLY A 51 13.85 -7.18 12.08
CA GLY A 51 15.14 -6.51 12.05
C GLY A 51 15.66 -6.23 13.45
N ALA A 52 14.85 -5.66 14.34
CA ALA A 52 15.23 -5.42 15.73
C ALA A 52 15.53 -6.71 16.51
N LYS A 53 14.82 -7.80 16.19
CA LYS A 53 14.97 -9.09 16.88
C LYS A 53 16.22 -9.87 16.43
N PHE A 54 16.54 -9.83 15.15
CA PHE A 54 17.51 -10.76 14.54
C PHE A 54 18.77 -10.10 13.99
N ASN A 55 18.75 -8.81 13.63
CA ASN A 55 19.97 -8.16 13.15
C ASN A 55 21.01 -8.03 14.29
N LYS A 56 22.28 -8.12 13.92
CA LYS A 56 23.44 -7.96 14.81
C LYS A 56 24.47 -7.03 14.16
N ASP A 57 25.45 -6.59 14.92
CA ASP A 57 26.55 -5.79 14.40
C ASP A 57 27.25 -6.53 13.25
N GLY A 58 27.31 -5.92 12.07
CA GLY A 58 27.86 -6.52 10.86
C GLY A 58 26.92 -7.50 10.12
N PHE A 59 25.73 -7.80 10.65
CA PHE A 59 24.78 -8.76 10.07
C PHE A 59 23.35 -8.19 10.03
N LYS A 60 23.00 -7.60 8.89
CA LYS A 60 21.65 -7.12 8.60
C LYS A 60 20.88 -8.15 7.78
N ILE A 61 20.25 -9.09 8.46
CA ILE A 61 19.52 -10.21 7.84
C ILE A 61 18.18 -9.72 7.28
N ILE A 62 17.49 -8.85 8.02
CA ILE A 62 16.24 -8.21 7.60
C ILE A 62 16.54 -6.73 7.38
N ASP A 63 16.66 -6.36 6.12
CA ASP A 63 16.94 -4.98 5.69
C ASP A 63 16.34 -4.73 4.31
N HIS A 64 15.03 -4.46 4.28
CA HIS A 64 14.34 -4.18 3.02
C HIS A 64 13.29 -3.08 3.21
N TYR A 65 12.84 -2.53 2.09
CA TYR A 65 11.77 -1.55 2.05
C TYR A 65 10.42 -2.23 1.81
N THR A 66 9.36 -1.52 2.16
CA THR A 66 8.00 -1.81 1.71
C THR A 66 7.51 -0.64 0.89
N TYR A 67 7.13 -0.91 -0.35
CA TYR A 67 6.56 0.08 -1.26
C TYR A 67 5.07 -0.19 -1.45
N VAL A 68 4.28 0.88 -1.51
CA VAL A 68 2.87 0.80 -1.87
C VAL A 68 2.53 1.92 -2.84
N ILE A 69 1.78 1.59 -3.88
CA ILE A 69 1.17 2.55 -4.79
C ILE A 69 -0.30 2.65 -4.42
N CYS A 70 -0.82 3.86 -4.27
CA CYS A 70 -2.21 4.11 -3.93
C CYS A 70 -2.76 5.34 -4.68
N GLY A 71 -4.07 5.36 -4.91
CA GLY A 71 -4.76 6.51 -5.49
C GLY A 71 -5.52 7.33 -4.45
N ASP A 72 -6.24 8.35 -4.89
CA ASP A 72 -7.09 9.17 -4.01
C ASP A 72 -8.15 8.36 -3.27
N GLY A 73 -8.74 7.36 -3.96
CA GLY A 73 -9.74 6.48 -3.36
C GLY A 73 -9.20 5.69 -2.16
N ASP A 74 -7.94 5.25 -2.19
CA ASP A 74 -7.34 4.57 -1.04
C ASP A 74 -7.18 5.51 0.16
N LEU A 75 -6.79 6.76 -0.09
CA LEU A 75 -6.50 7.73 0.97
C LEU A 75 -7.76 8.36 1.59
N GLN A 76 -8.89 8.25 0.89
CA GLN A 76 -10.22 8.60 1.40
C GLN A 76 -10.76 7.56 2.39
N GLU A 77 -10.39 6.29 2.22
CA GLU A 77 -10.87 5.22 3.10
C GLU A 77 -10.38 5.40 4.54
N GLY A 78 -11.31 5.24 5.50
CA GLY A 78 -11.05 5.41 6.93
C GLY A 78 -9.88 4.56 7.43
N VAL A 79 -9.81 3.31 6.96
CA VAL A 79 -8.77 2.34 7.35
C VAL A 79 -7.37 2.80 6.95
N ALA A 80 -7.22 3.49 5.82
CA ALA A 80 -5.93 4.02 5.41
C ALA A 80 -5.47 5.13 6.36
N GLN A 81 -6.40 5.96 6.85
CA GLN A 81 -6.05 7.02 7.80
C GLN A 81 -5.56 6.45 9.13
N GLU A 82 -6.23 5.42 9.64
CA GLU A 82 -5.81 4.69 10.84
C GLU A 82 -4.39 4.12 10.67
N ALA A 83 -4.13 3.49 9.53
CA ALA A 83 -2.84 2.90 9.20
C ALA A 83 -1.72 3.95 9.07
N ILE A 84 -1.98 5.09 8.40
CA ILE A 84 -1.03 6.20 8.24
C ILE A 84 -0.68 6.82 9.60
N SER A 85 -1.70 7.09 10.43
CA SER A 85 -1.50 7.62 11.79
C SER A 85 -0.64 6.68 12.64
N PHE A 86 -0.91 5.37 12.57
CA PHE A 86 -0.07 4.36 13.21
C PHE A 86 1.36 4.39 12.67
N ALA A 87 1.55 4.37 11.35
CA ALA A 87 2.86 4.30 10.72
C ALA A 87 3.78 5.47 11.11
N GLY A 88 3.24 6.69 11.14
CA GLY A 88 4.00 7.86 11.57
C GLY A 88 4.30 7.84 13.08
N ARG A 89 3.33 7.49 13.93
CA ARG A 89 3.53 7.34 15.39
C ARG A 89 4.66 6.36 15.75
N TYR A 90 4.85 5.31 14.95
CA TYR A 90 5.90 4.30 15.14
C TYR A 90 7.14 4.49 14.25
N LYS A 91 7.20 5.57 13.46
CA LYS A 91 8.35 5.94 12.63
C LYS A 91 8.82 4.81 11.72
N LEU A 92 7.88 4.24 10.95
CA LEU A 92 8.18 3.15 10.01
C LEU A 92 8.95 3.68 8.79
N ASN A 93 10.22 4.03 8.98
CA ASN A 93 11.05 4.77 8.02
C ASN A 93 11.42 3.99 6.73
N LYS A 94 11.03 2.72 6.63
CA LYS A 94 11.21 1.88 5.43
C LYS A 94 9.91 1.60 4.67
N LEU A 95 8.81 2.20 5.10
CA LEU A 95 7.58 2.28 4.32
C LEU A 95 7.67 3.50 3.38
N ILE A 96 7.44 3.27 2.09
CA ILE A 96 7.39 4.34 1.08
C ILE A 96 6.05 4.25 0.36
N VAL A 97 5.27 5.31 0.47
CA VAL A 97 3.96 5.44 -0.18
C VAL A 97 4.11 6.30 -1.43
N LEU A 98 3.70 5.74 -2.57
CA LEU A 98 3.65 6.42 -3.86
C LEU A 98 2.18 6.73 -4.17
N HIS A 99 1.80 8.00 -4.00
CA HIS A 99 0.45 8.47 -4.30
C HIS A 99 0.34 8.86 -5.77
N ASP A 100 -0.51 8.16 -6.52
CA ASP A 100 -0.96 8.60 -7.84
C ASP A 100 -1.99 9.73 -7.67
N SER A 101 -1.48 10.96 -7.53
CA SER A 101 -2.27 12.18 -7.41
C SER A 101 -2.57 12.72 -8.81
N ASN A 102 -3.68 12.28 -9.38
CA ASN A 102 -4.07 12.63 -10.76
C ASN A 102 -5.37 13.46 -10.84
N ASP A 103 -5.90 13.89 -9.67
CA ASP A 103 -7.07 14.75 -9.50
C ASP A 103 -8.42 14.17 -9.98
N ILE A 104 -8.49 12.88 -10.31
CA ILE A 104 -9.70 12.21 -10.85
C ILE A 104 -10.06 10.95 -10.07
N GLN A 105 -11.36 10.76 -9.83
CA GLN A 105 -11.93 9.51 -9.32
C GLN A 105 -12.95 8.94 -10.33
N LEU A 106 -13.58 7.82 -9.98
CA LEU A 106 -14.51 7.11 -10.87
C LEU A 106 -15.70 7.99 -11.30
N ASP A 107 -16.32 8.72 -10.37
CA ASP A 107 -17.52 9.54 -10.65
C ASP A 107 -17.19 10.99 -11.05
N ALA A 108 -16.13 11.57 -10.49
CA ALA A 108 -15.88 13.01 -10.60
C ALA A 108 -14.41 13.38 -10.28
N PRO A 109 -13.99 14.63 -10.57
CA PRO A 109 -12.75 15.18 -10.02
C PRO A 109 -12.72 15.12 -8.50
N VAL A 110 -11.54 14.87 -7.93
CA VAL A 110 -11.33 14.72 -6.47
C VAL A 110 -11.91 15.89 -5.68
N ALA A 111 -11.77 17.11 -6.21
CA ALA A 111 -12.26 18.34 -5.57
C ALA A 111 -13.79 18.38 -5.32
N VAL A 112 -14.56 17.52 -6.00
CA VAL A 112 -16.01 17.39 -5.76
C VAL A 112 -16.29 16.57 -4.50
N ALA A 113 -15.48 15.56 -4.21
CA ALA A 113 -15.68 14.62 -3.11
C ALA A 113 -14.87 14.99 -1.85
N GLN A 114 -13.72 15.67 -2.02
CA GLN A 114 -12.77 15.92 -0.95
C GLN A 114 -12.16 17.33 -1.07
N SER A 115 -12.01 17.99 0.09
CA SER A 115 -11.39 19.33 0.21
C SER A 115 -10.11 19.34 1.06
N GLU A 116 -9.68 18.17 1.52
CA GLU A 116 -8.51 18.02 2.40
C GLU A 116 -7.18 18.26 1.66
N ASN A 117 -6.21 18.85 2.37
CA ASN A 117 -4.83 18.91 1.91
C ASN A 117 -4.10 17.61 2.31
N MET A 118 -3.91 16.72 1.35
CA MET A 118 -3.33 15.39 1.59
C MET A 118 -1.90 15.47 2.16
N GLN A 119 -1.06 16.34 1.60
CA GLN A 119 0.32 16.53 2.05
C GLN A 119 0.36 16.90 3.54
N LYS A 120 -0.43 17.91 3.95
CA LYS A 120 -0.49 18.35 5.35
C LYS A 120 -1.02 17.26 6.27
N ARG A 121 -1.93 16.41 5.80
CA ARG A 121 -2.46 15.30 6.59
C ARG A 121 -1.38 14.24 6.85
N PHE A 122 -0.56 13.92 5.86
CA PHE A 122 0.60 13.04 6.05
C PHE A 122 1.67 13.67 6.95
N GLU A 123 1.96 14.97 6.79
CA GLU A 123 2.88 15.71 7.66
C GLU A 123 2.41 15.72 9.13
N ALA A 124 1.10 15.82 9.36
CA ALA A 124 0.51 15.79 10.70
C ALA A 124 0.53 14.41 11.36
N ALA A 125 0.72 13.33 10.61
CA ALA A 125 0.80 11.97 11.14
C ALA A 125 2.18 11.61 11.70
N ASN A 126 3.17 12.52 11.60
CA ASN A 126 4.59 12.29 11.89
C ASN A 126 4.99 12.55 13.36
#